data_AF-A0A816DNB7-F1
#
_entry.id   AF-A0A816DNB7-F1
#
_cell.length_a   1.000
_cell.length_b   1.000
_cell.length_c   1.000
_cell.angle_alpha   90.00
_cell.angle_beta   90.00
_cell.angle_gamma   90.00
#
_symmetry.space_group_name_H-M   'P 1'
#
loop_
_entity.id
_entity.type
_entity.pdbx_description
1 polymer ?
#
loop_
_entity_poly.entity_id
_entity_poly.type
_entity_poly.pdbx_seq_one_letter_code
_entity_poly.pdbx_strand_id
1 'polypeptide(L)'
;KKRRKVSNTSIDNSVSPAWRTALLNILYTQAWPEGTAATDQELLASRLRAQVEILQTVVGGEQSSCYLNEADPNEPNWQQKFFGTQDIYDRLKSIKKSVDPNGLFICKNCVDSDDWADLHCPKRSSAARIPVTIILLALFKIFQIAC
;
A
#
# COMPACT_ATOMS: atom_id res chain seq x y z
N LYS A 1 -12.11 -33.02 23.58
CA LYS A 1 -11.34 -31.80 23.16
C LYS A 1 -12.27 -30.59 23.20
N LYS A 2 -12.13 -29.66 24.16
CA LYS A 2 -12.88 -28.40 24.17
C LYS A 2 -12.38 -27.53 23.00
N ARG A 3 -13.23 -27.25 22.00
CA ARG A 3 -12.92 -26.23 20.98
C ARG A 3 -12.71 -24.91 21.72
N ARG A 4 -11.51 -24.31 21.62
CA ARG A 4 -11.30 -22.94 22.09
C ARG A 4 -12.24 -22.05 21.27
N LYS A 5 -13.10 -21.30 21.93
CA LYS A 5 -13.88 -20.26 21.26
C LYS A 5 -12.89 -19.25 20.70
N VAL A 6 -12.91 -19.06 19.39
CA VAL A 6 -12.25 -17.91 18.76
C VAL A 6 -12.94 -16.67 19.34
N SER A 7 -12.16 -15.75 19.89
CA SER A 7 -12.67 -14.47 20.40
C SER A 7 -13.47 -13.77 19.29
N ASN A 8 -14.70 -13.36 19.58
CA ASN A 8 -15.54 -12.58 18.66
C ASN A 8 -15.41 -11.06 18.92
N THR A 9 -14.41 -10.64 19.70
CA THR A 9 -14.15 -9.22 19.96
C THR A 9 -13.43 -8.63 18.75
N SER A 10 -14.01 -7.60 18.16
CA SER A 10 -13.32 -6.78 17.15
C SER A 10 -12.14 -6.07 17.82
N ILE A 11 -10.92 -6.58 17.59
CA ILE A 11 -9.69 -5.93 18.03
C ILE A 11 -9.30 -4.95 16.93
N ASP A 12 -9.31 -3.65 17.23
CA ASP A 12 -8.81 -2.59 16.35
C ASP A 12 -7.28 -2.72 16.20
N ASN A 13 -6.85 -3.36 15.12
CA ASN A 13 -5.46 -3.49 14.74
C ASN A 13 -5.32 -3.35 13.21
N SER A 14 -4.08 -3.31 12.73
CA SER A 14 -3.75 -3.08 11.33
C SER A 14 -3.90 -4.31 10.42
N VAL A 15 -4.45 -5.42 10.92
CA VAL A 15 -4.66 -6.62 10.10
C VAL A 15 -5.83 -6.37 9.16
N SER A 16 -5.63 -6.57 7.85
CA SER A 16 -6.68 -6.38 6.85
C SER A 16 -7.99 -7.10 7.25
N PRO A 17 -9.16 -6.43 7.14
CA PRO A 17 -10.45 -7.02 7.49
C PRO A 17 -10.77 -8.33 6.74
N ALA A 18 -10.19 -8.52 5.55
CA ALA A 18 -10.36 -9.75 4.76
C ALA A 18 -9.93 -11.01 5.52
N TRP A 19 -8.96 -10.91 6.44
CA TRP A 19 -8.54 -12.03 7.29
C TRP A 19 -9.62 -12.51 8.27
N ARG A 20 -10.66 -11.70 8.53
CA ARG A 20 -11.77 -12.09 9.41
C ARG A 20 -12.83 -12.91 8.71
N THR A 21 -12.91 -12.82 7.38
CA THR A 21 -13.91 -13.52 6.55
C THR A 21 -13.30 -14.56 5.63
N ALA A 22 -11.98 -14.52 5.40
CA ALA A 22 -11.28 -15.49 4.58
C ALA A 22 -11.34 -16.90 5.18
N LEU A 23 -11.76 -17.86 4.36
CA LEU A 23 -11.72 -19.28 4.71
C LEU A 23 -10.34 -19.91 4.42
N LEU A 24 -9.68 -19.44 3.35
CA LEU A 24 -8.42 -19.99 2.84
C LEU A 24 -7.47 -18.85 2.49
N ASN A 25 -6.18 -19.06 2.74
CA ASN A 25 -5.07 -18.33 2.11
C ASN A 25 -4.46 -19.27 1.08
N ILE A 26 -4.55 -18.93 -0.22
CA ILE A 26 -4.04 -19.77 -1.31
C ILE A 26 -2.74 -19.14 -1.80
N LEU A 27 -1.65 -19.88 -1.62
CA LEU A 27 -0.35 -19.50 -2.14
C LEU A 27 -0.09 -20.20 -3.47
N TYR A 28 0.22 -19.42 -4.51
CA TYR A 28 0.53 -19.94 -5.84
C TYR A 28 1.93 -19.44 -6.27
N THR A 29 2.87 -20.37 -6.41
CA THR A 29 4.30 -20.04 -6.56
C THR A 29 4.88 -20.65 -7.83
N GLN A 30 5.79 -19.90 -8.46
CA GLN A 30 6.67 -20.41 -9.52
C GLN A 30 8.12 -20.36 -9.01
N ALA A 31 8.83 -21.49 -9.11
CA ALA A 31 10.26 -21.56 -8.82
C ALA A 31 11.06 -21.59 -10.13
N TRP A 32 12.34 -21.22 -10.05
CA TRP A 32 13.30 -21.35 -11.14
C TRP A 32 14.69 -21.73 -10.59
N PRO A 33 15.53 -22.42 -11.39
CA PRO A 33 16.90 -22.76 -10.99
C PRO A 33 17.81 -21.55 -10.80
N GLU A 34 18.86 -21.72 -10.01
CA GLU A 34 19.95 -20.77 -9.92
C GLU A 34 20.61 -20.56 -11.30
N GLY A 35 20.99 -19.32 -11.61
CA GLY A 35 21.57 -18.96 -12.91
C GLY A 35 20.54 -18.72 -14.04
N THR A 36 19.23 -18.86 -13.77
CA THR A 36 18.19 -18.47 -14.75
C THR A 36 18.32 -16.99 -15.11
N ALA A 37 18.30 -16.65 -16.39
CA ALA A 37 18.44 -15.27 -16.86
C ALA A 37 17.30 -14.38 -16.34
N ALA A 38 17.59 -13.11 -16.02
CA ALA A 38 16.60 -12.17 -15.50
C ALA A 38 15.38 -11.99 -16.43
N THR A 39 15.59 -12.06 -17.75
CA THR A 39 14.51 -12.01 -18.75
C THR A 39 13.56 -13.20 -18.64
N ASP A 40 14.09 -14.39 -18.37
CA ASP A 40 13.29 -15.60 -18.22
C ASP A 40 12.56 -15.60 -16.88
N GLN A 41 13.19 -15.08 -15.82
CA GLN A 41 12.54 -14.87 -14.52
C GLN A 41 11.34 -13.92 -14.64
N GLU A 42 11.48 -12.80 -15.36
CA GLU A 42 10.37 -11.86 -15.59
C GLU A 42 9.26 -12.48 -16.45
N LEU A 43 9.62 -13.29 -17.46
CA LEU A 43 8.63 -14.03 -18.25
C LEU A 43 7.84 -15.03 -17.39
N LEU A 44 8.52 -15.74 -16.49
CA LEU A 44 7.87 -16.66 -15.56
C LEU A 44 6.99 -15.91 -14.55
N ALA A 45 7.47 -14.79 -14.01
CA ALA A 45 6.72 -13.96 -13.07
C ALA A 45 5.46 -13.35 -13.71
N SER A 46 5.56 -12.84 -14.95
CA SER A 46 4.40 -12.29 -15.67
C SER A 46 3.35 -13.36 -15.99
N ARG A 47 3.75 -14.58 -16.34
CA ARG A 47 2.84 -15.72 -16.51
C ARG A 47 2.14 -16.09 -15.20
N LEU A 48 2.90 -16.15 -14.10
CA LEU A 48 2.34 -16.43 -12.77
C LEU A 48 1.30 -15.38 -12.39
N ARG A 49 1.60 -14.10 -12.61
CA ARG A 49 0.68 -12.98 -12.35
C ARG A 49 -0.64 -13.14 -13.11
N ALA A 50 -0.59 -13.46 -14.40
CA ALA A 50 -1.79 -13.70 -15.21
C ALA A 50 -2.62 -14.90 -14.69
N GLN A 51 -1.97 -15.95 -14.21
CA GLN A 51 -2.66 -17.10 -13.61
C GLN A 51 -3.33 -16.74 -12.28
N VAL A 52 -2.66 -15.95 -11.43
CA VAL A 52 -3.22 -15.46 -10.17
C VAL A 52 -4.39 -14.52 -10.41
N GLU A 53 -4.34 -13.67 -11.44
CA GLU A 53 -5.45 -12.79 -11.80
C GLU A 53 -6.72 -13.59 -12.12
N ILE A 54 -6.60 -14.72 -12.85
CA ILE A 54 -7.72 -15.63 -13.09
C ILE A 54 -8.28 -16.16 -11.78
N LEU A 55 -7.43 -16.59 -10.83
CA LEU A 55 -7.88 -17.06 -9.51
C LEU A 55 -8.59 -15.95 -8.73
N GLN A 56 -8.12 -14.71 -8.82
CA GLN A 56 -8.73 -13.55 -8.15
C GLN A 56 -10.17 -13.32 -8.63
N THR A 57 -10.48 -13.56 -9.92
CA THR A 57 -11.86 -13.42 -10.43
C THR A 57 -12.87 -14.31 -9.71
N VAL A 58 -12.45 -15.46 -9.20
CA VAL A 58 -13.30 -16.43 -8.49
C VAL A 58 -13.61 -15.98 -7.06
N VAL A 59 -12.72 -15.20 -6.44
CA VAL A 59 -12.77 -14.84 -5.01
C VAL A 59 -13.16 -13.38 -4.75
N GLY A 60 -13.58 -12.63 -5.78
CA GLY A 60 -14.03 -11.24 -5.65
C GLY A 60 -13.35 -10.23 -6.58
N GLY A 61 -12.48 -10.68 -7.49
CA GLY A 61 -11.81 -9.83 -8.48
C GLY A 61 -10.98 -8.72 -7.84
N GLU A 62 -11.29 -7.47 -8.18
CA GLU A 62 -10.63 -6.28 -7.62
C GLU A 62 -10.79 -6.16 -6.09
N GLN A 63 -11.80 -6.79 -5.50
CA GLN A 63 -12.03 -6.80 -4.05
C GLN A 63 -11.28 -7.93 -3.34
N SER A 64 -10.50 -8.74 -4.07
CA SER A 64 -9.63 -9.74 -3.48
C SER A 64 -8.57 -9.10 -2.58
N SER A 65 -8.08 -9.85 -1.60
CA SER A 65 -7.00 -9.42 -0.71
C SER A 65 -5.80 -10.35 -0.83
N CYS A 66 -4.62 -9.85 -0.47
CA CYS A 66 -3.37 -10.57 -0.60
C CYS A 66 -2.54 -10.44 0.67
N TYR A 67 -1.82 -11.51 1.02
CA TYR A 67 -0.91 -11.49 2.14
C TYR A 67 0.42 -10.85 1.73
N LEU A 68 0.72 -9.67 2.29
CA LEU A 68 1.86 -8.84 1.88
C LEU A 68 3.23 -9.56 1.88
N ASN A 69 3.42 -10.54 2.77
CA ASN A 69 4.68 -11.29 2.89
C ASN A 69 4.87 -12.35 1.81
N GLU A 70 3.80 -12.70 1.08
CA GLU A 70 3.77 -13.77 0.08
C GLU A 70 3.28 -13.26 -1.29
N ALA A 71 3.23 -11.93 -1.45
CA ALA A 71 2.68 -11.28 -2.62
C ALA A 71 3.69 -11.11 -3.76
N ASP A 72 3.17 -10.90 -4.97
CA ASP A 72 3.96 -10.41 -6.09
C ASP A 72 4.51 -9.00 -5.76
N PRO A 73 5.82 -8.75 -5.92
CA PRO A 73 6.38 -7.41 -5.77
C PRO A 73 5.71 -6.34 -6.65
N ASN A 74 5.07 -6.73 -7.75
CA ASN A 74 4.35 -5.83 -8.67
C ASN A 74 2.82 -5.93 -8.54
N GLU A 75 2.31 -6.36 -7.37
CA GLU A 75 0.87 -6.48 -7.13
C GLU A 75 0.13 -5.15 -7.43
N PRO A 76 -0.86 -5.14 -8.34
CA PRO A 76 -1.68 -3.96 -8.59
C PRO A 76 -2.56 -3.66 -7.37
N ASN A 77 -2.80 -2.37 -7.11
CA ASN A 77 -3.64 -1.92 -5.98
C ASN A 77 -3.20 -2.52 -4.62
N TRP A 78 -1.88 -2.67 -4.42
CA TRP A 78 -1.29 -3.31 -3.25
C TRP A 78 -1.74 -2.66 -1.93
N GLN A 79 -1.99 -1.34 -1.91
CA GLN A 79 -2.45 -0.64 -0.72
C GLN A 79 -3.76 -1.27 -0.20
N GLN A 80 -4.74 -1.45 -1.08
CA GLN A 80 -6.02 -2.02 -0.69
C GLN A 80 -5.93 -3.52 -0.47
N LYS A 81 -5.19 -4.23 -1.34
CA LYS A 81 -5.05 -5.69 -1.22
C LYS A 81 -4.34 -6.12 0.06
N PHE A 82 -3.36 -5.36 0.54
CA PHE A 82 -2.57 -5.71 1.72
C PHE A 82 -3.17 -5.17 3.02
N PHE A 83 -3.68 -3.93 2.99
CA PHE A 83 -4.09 -3.22 4.21
C PHE A 83 -5.62 -3.08 4.36
N GLY A 84 -6.40 -3.31 3.29
CA GLY A 84 -7.85 -3.26 3.32
C GLY A 84 -8.41 -1.97 2.72
N THR A 85 -9.23 -1.23 3.46
CA THR A 85 -9.84 0.00 2.94
C THR A 85 -8.81 1.12 2.83
N GLN A 86 -9.08 2.10 1.97
CA GLN A 86 -8.24 3.29 1.84
C GLN A 86 -8.07 4.02 3.18
N ASP A 87 -9.12 4.11 4.00
CA ASP A 87 -9.06 4.75 5.32
C ASP A 87 -8.06 4.07 6.28
N ILE A 88 -7.96 2.73 6.21
CA ILE A 88 -6.97 1.98 7.02
C ILE A 88 -5.57 2.32 6.52
N TYR A 89 -5.35 2.32 5.20
CA TYR A 89 -4.07 2.67 4.62
C TYR A 89 -3.65 4.11 4.97
N ASP A 90 -4.56 5.07 4.87
CA ASP A 90 -4.31 6.47 5.20
C ASP A 90 -4.01 6.67 6.70
N ARG A 91 -4.69 5.93 7.58
CA ARG A 91 -4.36 5.89 9.02
C ARG A 91 -2.95 5.36 9.25
N LEU A 92 -2.57 4.26 8.59
CA LEU A 92 -1.22 3.71 8.68
C LEU A 92 -0.18 4.69 8.15
N LYS A 93 -0.46 5.37 7.03
CA LYS A 93 0.41 6.40 6.44
C LYS A 93 0.58 7.59 7.37
N SER A 94 -0.48 8.02 8.06
CA SER A 94 -0.42 9.07 9.09
C SER A 94 0.49 8.68 10.26
N ILE A 95 0.38 7.44 10.76
CA ILE A 95 1.25 6.91 11.82
C ILE A 95 2.70 6.83 11.33
N LYS A 96 2.93 6.35 10.11
CA LYS A 96 4.25 6.28 9.51
C LYS A 96 4.90 7.66 9.45
N LYS A 97 4.17 8.70 9.03
CA LYS A 97 4.67 10.08 8.96
C LYS A 97 4.96 10.69 10.33
N SER A 98 4.28 10.27 11.40
CA SER A 98 4.58 10.74 12.76
C SER A 98 5.81 10.07 13.36
N VAL A 99 6.03 8.79 13.05
CA VAL A 99 7.16 7.99 13.58
C VAL A 99 8.42 8.13 12.74
N ASP A 100 8.29 8.25 11.42
CA ASP A 100 9.39 8.37 10.46
C ASP A 100 9.13 9.49 9.43
N PRO A 101 9.16 10.77 9.87
CA PRO A 101 8.83 11.92 9.03
C PRO A 101 9.81 12.15 7.87
N ASN A 102 11.03 11.61 7.97
CA ASN A 102 12.06 11.74 6.94
C ASN A 102 12.06 10.57 5.94
N GLY A 103 11.24 9.53 6.19
CA GLY A 103 11.22 8.32 5.37
C GLY A 103 12.55 7.58 5.37
N LEU A 104 13.16 7.38 6.54
CA LEU A 104 14.38 6.58 6.65
C LEU A 104 14.12 5.10 6.33
N PHE A 105 12.96 4.57 6.72
CA PHE A 105 12.61 3.16 6.54
C PHE A 105 11.64 3.00 5.38
N ILE A 106 12.17 2.62 4.22
CA ILE A 106 11.41 2.43 2.97
C ILE A 106 11.65 1.06 2.40
N CYS A 107 10.59 0.48 1.85
CA CYS A 107 10.60 -0.78 1.15
C CYS A 107 9.50 -0.81 0.09
N LYS A 108 9.65 -1.68 -0.89
CA LYS A 108 8.66 -1.85 -1.96
C LYS A 108 7.32 -2.30 -1.37
N ASN A 109 6.24 -1.61 -1.74
CA ASN A 109 4.87 -1.86 -1.27
C ASN A 109 4.69 -1.76 0.27
N CYS A 110 5.59 -1.04 0.95
CA CYS A 110 5.41 -0.69 2.35
C CYS A 110 4.55 0.57 2.48
N VAL A 111 3.91 0.75 3.63
CA VAL A 111 3.17 1.99 3.94
C VAL A 111 4.04 3.21 3.64
N ASP A 112 3.47 4.19 2.92
CA ASP A 112 4.13 5.43 2.48
C ASP A 112 5.09 5.28 1.29
N SER A 113 5.37 4.06 0.81
CA SER A 113 6.27 3.83 -0.35
C SER A 113 5.72 4.42 -1.66
N ASP A 114 4.41 4.67 -1.74
CA ASP A 114 3.76 5.33 -2.88
C ASP A 114 4.16 6.80 -3.05
N ASP A 115 4.66 7.45 -2.00
CA ASP A 115 5.19 8.82 -2.05
C ASP A 115 6.64 8.84 -2.57
N TRP A 116 7.20 7.72 -3.08
CA TRP A 116 8.59 7.60 -3.55
C TRP A 116 8.66 7.10 -5.00
N ALA A 117 9.58 7.66 -5.80
CA ALA A 117 9.70 7.33 -7.22
C ALA A 117 10.32 5.95 -7.43
N ASP A 118 11.53 5.75 -6.91
CA ASP A 118 12.28 4.50 -7.01
C ASP A 118 12.77 4.03 -5.64
N LEU A 119 12.00 4.31 -4.58
CA LEU A 119 12.39 4.11 -3.17
C LEU A 119 13.63 4.91 -2.70
N HIS A 120 14.29 5.64 -3.60
CA HIS A 120 15.46 6.48 -3.31
C HIS A 120 15.14 7.97 -3.20
N CYS A 121 14.10 8.42 -3.90
CA CYS A 121 13.73 9.83 -3.97
C CYS A 121 12.24 10.01 -3.66
N PRO A 122 11.87 10.91 -2.73
CA PRO A 122 10.49 11.30 -2.55
C PRO A 122 9.94 11.88 -3.86
N LYS A 123 8.75 11.44 -4.26
CA LYS A 123 7.97 12.16 -5.26
C LYS A 123 7.77 13.56 -4.72
N ARG A 124 8.04 14.58 -5.55
CA ARG A 124 7.71 15.95 -5.17
C ARG A 124 6.23 15.96 -4.81
N SER A 125 5.93 16.13 -3.53
CA SER A 125 4.62 16.61 -3.14
C SER A 125 4.39 17.84 -4.00
N SER A 126 3.23 17.94 -4.64
CA SER A 126 2.66 19.25 -4.95
C SER A 126 2.42 19.92 -3.61
N ALA A 127 3.50 20.32 -2.93
CA ALA A 127 3.48 21.35 -1.92
C ALA A 127 2.70 22.45 -2.61
N ALA A 128 1.52 22.75 -2.05
CA ALA A 128 0.64 23.77 -2.58
C ALA A 128 1.56 24.90 -3.03
N ARG A 129 1.61 25.16 -4.34
CA ARG A 129 2.21 26.40 -4.81
C ARG A 129 1.34 27.43 -4.13
N ILE A 130 1.76 27.94 -2.98
CA ILE A 130 1.17 29.14 -2.42
C ILE A 130 1.47 30.13 -3.55
N PRO A 131 0.46 30.54 -4.33
CA PRO A 131 0.70 31.51 -5.37
C PRO A 131 1.30 32.69 -4.63
N VAL A 132 2.45 33.20 -5.07
CA VAL A 132 3.06 34.40 -4.49
C VAL A 132 2.02 35.54 -4.41
N THR A 133 1.03 35.51 -5.29
CA THR A 133 -0.20 36.32 -5.27
C THR A 133 -1.02 36.25 -3.97
N ILE A 134 -1.18 35.09 -3.33
CA ILE A 134 -1.96 34.95 -2.09
C ILE A 134 -1.22 35.58 -0.89
N ILE A 135 0.11 35.43 -0.83
CA ILE A 135 0.94 36.11 0.20
C ILE A 135 0.90 37.63 -0.02
N LEU A 136 0.99 38.09 -1.27
CA LEU A 136 0.90 39.51 -1.60
C LEU A 136 -0.48 40.10 -1.29
N LEU A 137 -1.57 39.37 -1.56
CA LEU A 137 -2.94 39.78 -1.21
C LEU A 137 -3.17 39.82 0.31
N ALA A 138 -2.61 38.87 1.05
CA ALA A 138 -2.67 38.87 2.52
C ALA A 138 -1.91 40.08 3.10
N LEU A 139 -0.71 40.36 2.59
CA LEU A 139 0.07 41.54 2.99
C LEU A 139 -0.62 42.85 2.60
N PHE A 140 -1.23 42.93 1.40
CA PHE A 140 -2.02 44.10 0.98
C PHE A 140 -3.25 44.31 1.84
N LYS A 141 -3.97 43.25 2.22
CA LYS A 141 -5.11 43.35 3.15
C LYS A 141 -4.67 43.78 4.54
N ILE A 142 -3.55 43.27 5.05
CA ILE A 142 -2.99 43.70 6.34
C ILE A 142 -2.62 45.19 6.29
N PHE A 143 -1.97 45.66 5.21
CA PHE A 143 -1.62 47.07 5.04
C PHE A 143 -2.84 47.99 4.84
N GLN A 144 -3.90 47.53 4.16
CA GLN A 144 -5.13 48.30 3.95
C GLN A 144 -6.01 48.38 5.20
N ILE A 145 -5.91 47.44 6.13
CA ILE A 145 -6.66 47.48 7.41
C ILE A 145 -5.93 48.36 8.46
N ALA A 146 -4.64 48.65 8.24
CA ALA A 146 -3.80 49.38 9.18
C ALA A 146 -3.56 50.86 8.80
N CYS A 147 -4.34 51.44 7.87
CA CYS A 147 -4.24 52.85 7.48
C CYS A 147 -5.59 53.57 7.59
#